data_AF-A0A429MG94-F1
#
_entry.id   AF-A0A429MG94-F1
#
_cell.length_a   1.000
_cell.length_b   1.000
_cell.length_c   1.000
_cell.angle_alpha   90.00
_cell.angle_beta   90.00
_cell.angle_gamma   90.00
#
_symmetry.space_group_name_H-M   'P 1'
#
loop_
_entity.id
_entity.type
_entity.pdbx_description
1 polymer ?
#
loop_
_entity_poly.entity_id
_entity_poly.type
_entity_poly.pdbx_seq_one_letter_code
_entity_poly.pdbx_strand_id
1 'polypeptide(L)'
;PCLLLNARLSEKSAKGYGKVSGLTAGMLKQLDWVLAQDSATRQRYVELGLDEHKSQVVGNIKFDIHAPEAFIKQAAQLRQQWYLENRQVVTIASTHAPEEQQILEALAPYLNSDRELVCIVVPRHPERFDEVFEICQNLNLITHRRSMGQSIHASTQVYLADSMGELWLWYALSQVCFVGGSLNEP
;
A
#
# COMPACT_ATOMS: atom_id res chain seq x y z
N PRO A 1 3.14 -0.63 34.51
CA PRO A 1 3.66 -1.59 33.51
C PRO A 1 4.25 -0.82 32.32
N CYS A 2 5.46 -1.14 31.88
CA CYS A 2 6.17 -0.51 30.76
C CYS A 2 6.52 -1.56 29.70
N LEU A 3 5.90 -1.45 28.52
CA LEU A 3 6.11 -2.38 27.40
C LEU A 3 6.70 -1.64 26.20
N LEU A 4 7.65 -2.27 25.52
CA LEU A 4 8.16 -1.81 24.23
C LEU A 4 7.58 -2.68 23.11
N LEU A 5 6.67 -2.11 22.33
CA LEU A 5 5.99 -2.80 21.23
C LEU A 5 6.72 -2.59 19.90
N ASN A 6 6.66 -3.60 19.03
CA ASN A 6 7.32 -3.62 17.72
C ASN A 6 8.78 -3.13 17.78
N ALA A 7 9.51 -3.54 18.82
CA ALA A 7 10.84 -3.05 19.11
C ALA A 7 11.78 -3.26 17.92
N ARG A 8 12.61 -2.25 17.65
CA ARG A 8 13.63 -2.23 16.59
C ARG A 8 14.94 -1.78 17.19
N LEU A 9 16.01 -2.51 16.90
CA LEU A 9 17.34 -2.11 17.31
C LEU A 9 18.34 -2.47 16.23
N SER A 10 18.90 -1.45 15.57
CA SER A 10 19.93 -1.65 14.55
C SER A 10 21.23 -2.15 15.20
N GLU A 11 22.07 -2.81 14.40
CA GLU A 11 23.40 -3.25 14.87
C GLU A 11 24.26 -2.06 15.34
N LYS A 12 24.24 -0.94 14.59
CA LYS A 12 24.96 0.30 14.94
C LYS A 12 24.50 0.84 16.29
N SER A 13 23.19 0.88 16.53
CA SER A 13 22.60 1.34 17.80
C SER A 13 22.96 0.41 18.95
N ALA A 14 22.88 -0.91 18.74
CA ALA A 14 23.25 -1.90 19.75
C ALA A 14 24.71 -1.75 20.19
N LYS A 15 25.65 -1.60 19.23
CA LYS A 15 27.06 -1.31 19.52
C LYS A 15 27.22 -0.01 20.30
N GLY A 16 26.44 1.02 19.98
CA GLY A 16 26.42 2.29 20.71
C GLY A 16 26.02 2.13 22.17
N TYR A 17 24.90 1.45 22.43
CA TYR A 17 24.40 1.18 23.78
C TYR A 17 25.32 0.26 24.59
N GLY A 18 26.03 -0.66 23.94
CA GLY A 18 27.00 -1.54 24.58
C GLY A 18 28.18 -0.79 25.21
N LYS A 19 28.52 0.41 24.72
CA LYS A 19 29.60 1.25 25.30
C LYS A 19 29.29 1.76 26.70
N VAL A 20 28.01 1.81 27.08
CA VAL A 20 27.51 2.28 28.38
C VAL A 20 26.61 1.21 29.02
N SER A 21 27.09 -0.04 29.02
CA SER A 21 26.32 -1.24 29.38
C SER A 21 25.60 -1.16 30.73
N GLY A 22 26.20 -0.55 31.75
CA GLY A 22 25.57 -0.40 33.07
C GLY A 22 24.30 0.46 33.04
N LEU A 23 24.34 1.58 32.30
CA LEU A 23 23.17 2.44 32.11
C LEU A 23 22.11 1.73 31.26
N THR A 24 22.52 1.13 30.15
CA THR A 24 21.62 0.41 29.23
C THR A 24 20.90 -0.73 29.93
N ALA A 25 21.63 -1.61 30.63
CA ALA A 25 21.05 -2.72 31.36
C ALA A 25 20.13 -2.24 32.49
N GLY A 26 20.50 -1.15 33.17
CA GLY A 26 19.65 -0.50 34.19
C GLY A 26 18.31 -0.03 33.61
N MET A 27 18.33 0.61 32.43
CA MET A 27 17.12 1.02 31.72
C MET A 27 16.28 -0.17 31.25
N LEU A 28 16.90 -1.20 30.67
CA LEU A 28 16.19 -2.39 30.17
C LEU A 28 15.51 -3.18 31.29
N LYS A 29 16.08 -3.19 32.51
CA LYS A 29 15.44 -3.81 33.68
C LYS A 29 14.13 -3.15 34.10
N GLN A 30 13.90 -1.89 33.72
CA GLN A 30 12.65 -1.17 33.98
C GLN A 30 11.55 -1.53 32.96
N LEU A 31 11.88 -2.23 31.88
CA LEU A 31 10.89 -2.75 30.94
C LEU A 31 10.31 -4.05 31.49
N ASP A 32 8.99 -4.14 31.49
CA ASP A 32 8.28 -5.35 31.85
C ASP A 32 8.32 -6.36 30.70
N TRP A 33 8.17 -5.88 29.46
CA TRP A 33 8.15 -6.71 28.24
C TRP A 33 8.70 -5.97 27.02
N VAL A 34 9.40 -6.69 26.15
CA VAL A 34 9.88 -6.21 24.85
C VAL A 34 9.40 -7.14 23.73
N LEU A 35 8.48 -6.65 22.91
CA LEU A 35 7.96 -7.36 21.75
C LEU A 35 8.76 -6.94 20.50
N ALA A 36 9.77 -7.72 20.15
CA ALA A 36 10.67 -7.44 19.04
C ALA A 36 10.04 -7.80 17.70
N GLN A 37 10.35 -7.04 16.66
CA GLN A 37 9.84 -7.32 15.31
C GLN A 37 10.50 -8.54 14.64
N ASP A 38 11.73 -8.87 15.04
CA ASP A 38 12.55 -9.94 14.46
C ASP A 38 13.53 -10.51 15.49
N SER A 39 14.05 -11.71 15.21
CA SER A 39 14.97 -12.42 16.11
C SER A 39 16.29 -11.68 16.33
N ALA A 40 16.80 -10.99 15.31
CA ALA A 40 18.06 -10.23 15.41
C ALA A 40 17.92 -9.06 16.38
N THR A 41 16.79 -8.37 16.37
CA THR A 41 16.46 -7.30 17.30
C THR A 41 16.32 -7.84 18.71
N ARG A 42 15.56 -8.92 18.91
CA ARG A 42 15.44 -9.58 20.23
C ARG A 42 16.82 -9.90 20.80
N GLN A 43 17.68 -10.53 19.99
CA GLN A 43 19.01 -10.92 20.39
C GLN A 43 19.86 -9.72 20.84
N ARG A 44 19.84 -8.62 20.09
CA ARG A 44 20.56 -7.39 20.46
C ARG A 44 20.09 -6.80 21.79
N TYR A 45 18.80 -6.88 22.11
CA TYR A 45 18.31 -6.44 23.43
C TYR A 45 18.79 -7.36 24.56
N VAL A 46 18.78 -8.67 24.35
CA VAL A 46 19.28 -9.65 25.32
C VAL A 46 20.77 -9.42 25.60
N GLU A 47 21.58 -9.22 24.55
CA GLU A 47 23.01 -8.89 24.67
C GLU A 47 23.28 -7.59 25.43
N LEU A 48 22.33 -6.65 25.44
CA LEU A 48 22.40 -5.41 26.21
C LEU A 48 21.91 -5.54 27.66
N GLY A 49 21.50 -6.73 28.09
CA GLY A 49 21.10 -7.02 29.47
C GLY A 49 19.59 -7.07 29.71
N LEU A 50 18.78 -7.20 28.65
CA LEU A 50 17.36 -7.56 28.80
C LEU A 50 17.24 -9.04 29.19
N ASP A 51 16.35 -9.34 30.15
CA ASP A 51 15.95 -10.71 30.46
C ASP A 51 15.25 -11.36 29.26
N GLU A 52 15.75 -12.51 28.81
CA GLU A 52 15.22 -13.21 27.64
C GLU A 52 13.76 -13.66 27.81
N HIS A 53 13.32 -13.90 29.05
CA HIS A 53 11.95 -14.28 29.38
C HIS A 53 10.99 -13.08 29.33
N LYS A 54 11.52 -11.85 29.32
CA LYS A 54 10.78 -10.61 29.12
C LYS A 54 10.74 -10.17 27.66
N SER A 55 11.04 -11.06 26.71
CA SER A 55 10.99 -10.72 25.29
C SER A 55 10.45 -11.83 24.39
N GLN A 56 9.64 -11.42 23.42
CA GLN A 56 9.07 -12.28 22.39
C GLN A 56 9.21 -11.63 21.01
N VAL A 57 9.43 -12.44 19.97
CA VAL A 57 9.32 -11.98 18.58
C VAL A 57 7.87 -12.04 18.14
N VAL A 58 7.31 -10.91 17.71
CA VAL A 58 5.89 -10.80 17.32
C VAL A 58 5.69 -10.39 15.86
N GLY A 59 6.77 -10.27 15.10
CA GLY A 59 6.69 -9.76 13.73
C GLY A 59 6.48 -8.25 13.68
N ASN A 60 6.21 -7.74 12.47
CA ASN A 60 6.09 -6.32 12.23
C ASN A 60 4.63 -5.88 12.10
N ILE A 61 4.14 -5.08 13.05
CA ILE A 61 2.75 -4.62 13.11
C ILE A 61 2.30 -3.88 11.85
N LYS A 62 3.25 -3.36 11.05
CA LYS A 62 2.95 -2.74 9.74
C LYS A 62 2.34 -3.73 8.74
N PHE A 63 2.47 -5.03 8.98
CA PHE A 63 1.89 -6.08 8.15
C PHE A 63 0.56 -6.60 8.69
N ASP A 64 0.18 -6.23 9.92
CA ASP A 64 -1.10 -6.58 10.54
C ASP A 64 -2.22 -5.65 10.04
N ILE A 65 -2.32 -5.52 8.71
CA ILE A 65 -3.33 -4.70 8.03
C ILE A 65 -4.26 -5.61 7.23
N HIS A 66 -5.55 -5.36 7.36
CA HIS A 66 -6.59 -6.00 6.56
C HIS A 66 -7.46 -4.94 5.93
N ALA A 67 -7.96 -5.21 4.72
CA ALA A 67 -8.93 -4.34 4.08
C ALA A 67 -10.17 -4.23 4.98
N PRO A 68 -10.64 -3.01 5.33
CA PRO A 68 -11.84 -2.86 6.14
C PRO A 68 -13.03 -3.55 5.48
N GLU A 69 -13.82 -4.30 6.27
CA GLU A 69 -14.93 -5.13 5.76
C GLU A 69 -15.95 -4.33 4.93
N ALA A 70 -16.16 -3.05 5.29
CA ALA A 70 -17.01 -2.14 4.54
C ALA A 70 -16.58 -2.00 3.07
N PHE A 71 -15.27 -1.86 2.80
CA PHE A 71 -14.76 -1.74 1.43
C PHE A 71 -14.85 -3.07 0.67
N ILE A 72 -14.69 -4.22 1.34
CA ILE A 72 -14.87 -5.53 0.72
C ILE A 72 -16.33 -5.72 0.27
N LYS A 73 -17.29 -5.39 1.15
CA LYS A 73 -18.73 -5.44 0.83
C LYS A 73 -19.09 -4.49 -0.32
N GLN A 74 -18.57 -3.27 -0.28
CA GLN A 74 -18.79 -2.28 -1.33
C GLN A 74 -18.17 -2.72 -2.66
N ALA A 75 -16.97 -3.31 -2.66
CA ALA A 75 -16.34 -3.86 -3.85
C ALA A 75 -17.18 -4.98 -4.47
N ALA A 76 -17.72 -5.88 -3.65
CA ALA A 76 -18.59 -6.95 -4.13
C ALA A 76 -19.88 -6.39 -4.78
N GLN A 77 -20.47 -5.34 -4.20
CA GLN A 77 -21.64 -4.66 -4.77
C GLN A 77 -21.30 -3.98 -6.09
N LEU A 78 -20.20 -3.23 -6.16
CA LEU A 78 -19.77 -2.56 -7.40
C LEU A 78 -19.39 -3.56 -8.49
N ARG A 79 -18.77 -4.69 -8.14
CA ARG A 79 -18.45 -5.77 -9.08
C ARG A 79 -19.71 -6.25 -9.81
N GLN A 80 -20.80 -6.44 -9.09
CA GLN A 80 -22.10 -6.83 -9.66
C GLN A 80 -22.76 -5.70 -10.44
N GLN A 81 -22.80 -4.49 -9.88
CA GLN A 81 -23.47 -3.34 -10.50
C GLN A 81 -22.81 -2.92 -11.82
N TRP A 82 -21.49 -3.08 -11.92
CA TRP A 82 -20.70 -2.71 -13.09
C TRP A 82 -20.39 -3.90 -14.01
N TYR A 83 -20.96 -5.07 -13.73
CA TYR A 83 -20.79 -6.31 -14.51
C TYR A 83 -19.30 -6.68 -14.72
N LEU A 84 -18.51 -6.62 -13.65
CA LEU A 84 -17.06 -6.86 -13.68
C LEU A 84 -16.67 -8.34 -13.48
N GLU A 85 -17.62 -9.28 -13.50
CA GLU A 85 -17.34 -10.70 -13.30
C GLU A 85 -16.40 -11.27 -14.37
N ASN A 86 -16.53 -10.80 -15.61
CA ASN A 86 -15.72 -11.21 -16.75
C ASN A 86 -14.70 -10.14 -17.18
N ARG A 87 -14.55 -9.06 -16.41
CA ARG A 87 -13.57 -8.00 -16.70
C ARG A 87 -12.26 -8.29 -15.96
N GLN A 88 -11.14 -8.06 -16.63
CA GLN A 88 -9.82 -8.08 -16.02
C GLN A 88 -9.51 -6.67 -15.48
N VAL A 89 -9.64 -6.50 -14.17
CA VAL A 89 -9.43 -5.24 -13.46
C VAL A 89 -7.98 -5.17 -12.98
N VAL A 90 -7.21 -4.25 -13.57
CA VAL A 90 -5.88 -3.87 -13.11
C VAL A 90 -5.96 -2.51 -12.46
N THR A 91 -5.30 -2.31 -11.33
CA THR A 91 -5.20 -0.98 -10.70
C THR A 91 -3.76 -0.47 -10.71
N ILE A 92 -3.56 0.78 -11.10
CA ILE A 92 -2.34 1.53 -10.80
C ILE A 92 -2.65 2.48 -9.64
N ALA A 93 -2.09 2.18 -8.48
CA ALA A 93 -2.49 2.76 -7.20
C ALA A 93 -1.44 3.72 -6.66
N SER A 94 -1.88 4.87 -6.12
CA SER A 94 -0.99 5.87 -5.51
C SER A 94 0.14 6.32 -6.43
N THR A 95 -0.17 6.49 -7.72
CA THR A 95 0.80 6.90 -8.75
C THR A 95 1.21 8.36 -8.61
N HIS A 96 2.42 8.66 -9.07
CA HIS A 96 3.01 10.00 -9.17
C HIS A 96 3.44 10.30 -10.60
N ALA A 97 3.61 11.58 -10.95
CA ALA A 97 4.22 11.95 -12.22
C ALA A 97 5.66 11.42 -12.28
N PRO A 98 6.13 10.86 -13.42
CA PRO A 98 5.43 10.64 -14.68
C PRO A 98 4.84 9.22 -14.85
N GLU A 99 4.68 8.46 -13.76
CA GLU A 99 4.27 7.04 -13.79
C GLU A 99 2.93 6.82 -14.51
N GLU A 100 1.94 7.71 -14.34
CA GLU A 100 0.65 7.56 -15.03
C GLU A 100 0.80 7.56 -16.54
N GLN A 101 1.57 8.51 -17.08
CA GLN A 101 1.85 8.62 -18.51
C GLN A 101 2.51 7.33 -19.02
N GLN A 102 3.61 6.93 -18.37
CA GLN A 102 4.43 5.79 -18.81
C GLN A 102 3.64 4.48 -18.78
N ILE A 103 2.88 4.25 -17.72
CA ILE A 103 2.12 3.01 -17.56
C ILE A 103 0.93 2.98 -18.52
N LEU A 104 0.19 4.09 -18.66
CA LEU A 104 -0.96 4.15 -19.56
C LEU A 104 -0.54 4.05 -21.03
N GLU A 105 0.59 4.64 -21.42
CA GLU A 105 1.19 4.46 -22.75
C GLU A 105 1.51 2.98 -23.02
N ALA A 106 2.11 2.29 -22.06
CA ALA A 106 2.43 0.88 -22.17
C ALA A 106 1.18 -0.02 -22.20
N LEU A 107 0.12 0.35 -21.49
CA LEU A 107 -1.14 -0.39 -21.44
C LEU A 107 -2.07 -0.10 -22.61
N ALA A 108 -1.97 1.05 -23.26
CA ALA A 108 -2.92 1.49 -24.30
C ALA A 108 -3.13 0.47 -25.43
N PRO A 109 -2.10 -0.20 -26.00
CA PRO A 109 -2.32 -1.23 -27.02
C PRO A 109 -3.17 -2.41 -26.54
N TYR A 110 -3.03 -2.80 -25.28
CA TYR A 110 -3.79 -3.89 -24.67
C TYR A 110 -5.22 -3.47 -24.35
N LEU A 111 -5.38 -2.28 -23.77
CA LEU A 111 -6.70 -1.69 -23.53
C LEU A 111 -7.50 -1.51 -24.81
N ASN A 112 -6.85 -1.24 -25.95
CA ASN A 112 -7.49 -1.08 -27.26
C ASN A 112 -7.85 -2.41 -27.94
N SER A 113 -7.08 -3.48 -27.68
CA SER A 113 -7.29 -4.79 -28.32
C SER A 113 -8.14 -5.75 -27.48
N ASP A 114 -8.19 -5.56 -26.16
CA ASP A 114 -8.96 -6.38 -25.22
C ASP A 114 -10.03 -5.55 -24.51
N ARG A 115 -11.30 -5.84 -24.81
CA ARG A 115 -12.45 -5.18 -24.19
C ARG A 115 -12.73 -5.68 -22.76
N GLU A 116 -12.16 -6.81 -22.37
CA GLU A 116 -12.30 -7.33 -21.01
C GLU A 116 -11.37 -6.61 -20.04
N LEU A 117 -10.26 -6.07 -20.52
CA LEU A 117 -9.30 -5.32 -19.71
C LEU A 117 -9.86 -3.93 -19.32
N VAL A 118 -9.70 -3.56 -18.05
CA VAL A 118 -9.94 -2.20 -17.54
C VAL A 118 -8.83 -1.81 -16.57
N CYS A 119 -8.33 -0.59 -16.70
CA CYS A 119 -7.36 -0.02 -15.78
C CYS A 119 -8.05 0.97 -14.84
N ILE A 120 -8.01 0.73 -13.53
CA ILE A 120 -8.36 1.74 -12.52
C ILE A 120 -7.11 2.54 -12.19
N VAL A 121 -7.17 3.86 -12.31
CA VAL A 121 -6.06 4.77 -12.02
C VAL A 121 -6.38 5.52 -10.75
N VAL A 122 -5.52 5.43 -9.73
CA VAL A 122 -5.67 6.11 -8.44
C VAL A 122 -4.47 7.05 -8.22
N PRO A 123 -4.51 8.30 -8.70
CA PRO A 123 -3.42 9.24 -8.50
C PRO A 123 -3.22 9.54 -7.01
N ARG A 124 -1.96 9.70 -6.57
CA ARG A 124 -1.65 10.00 -5.17
C ARG A 124 -2.18 11.36 -4.71
N HIS A 125 -2.21 12.32 -5.63
CA HIS A 125 -2.36 13.74 -5.38
C HIS A 125 -3.65 14.28 -6.04
N PRO A 126 -4.65 14.76 -5.27
CA PRO A 126 -5.91 15.29 -5.80
C PRO A 126 -5.75 16.42 -6.82
N GLU A 127 -4.76 17.28 -6.62
CA GLU A 127 -4.43 18.38 -7.52
C GLU A 127 -4.05 17.93 -8.93
N ARG A 128 -3.73 16.63 -9.11
CA ARG A 128 -3.37 16.03 -10.40
C ARG A 128 -4.50 15.24 -11.06
N PHE A 129 -5.69 15.17 -10.47
CA PHE A 129 -6.78 14.37 -11.05
C PHE A 129 -7.15 14.82 -12.47
N ASP A 130 -7.24 16.13 -12.71
CA ASP A 130 -7.54 16.64 -14.05
C ASP A 130 -6.36 16.42 -15.01
N GLU A 131 -5.12 16.60 -14.56
CA GLU A 131 -3.92 16.30 -15.35
C GLU A 131 -3.91 14.84 -15.82
N VAL A 132 -4.16 13.89 -14.91
CA VAL A 132 -4.21 12.45 -15.25
C VAL A 132 -5.38 12.10 -16.16
N PHE A 133 -6.51 12.80 -16.02
CA PHE A 133 -7.61 12.65 -16.96
C PHE A 133 -7.18 13.07 -18.37
N GLU A 134 -6.52 14.23 -18.52
CA GLU A 134 -6.01 14.70 -19.81
C GLU A 134 -4.99 13.72 -20.44
N ILE A 135 -4.14 13.09 -19.63
CA ILE A 135 -3.25 12.00 -20.10
C ILE A 135 -4.06 10.90 -20.78
N CYS A 136 -5.13 10.43 -20.14
CA CYS A 136 -5.98 9.37 -20.69
C CYS A 136 -6.65 9.80 -22.00
N GLN A 137 -7.11 11.06 -22.07
CA GLN A 137 -7.74 11.63 -23.27
C GLN A 137 -6.76 11.75 -24.43
N ASN A 138 -5.52 12.18 -24.17
CA ASN A 138 -4.46 12.27 -25.17
C ASN A 138 -4.07 10.90 -25.75
N LEU A 139 -4.24 9.83 -24.97
CA LEU A 139 -4.06 8.45 -25.42
C LEU A 139 -5.31 7.86 -26.11
N ASN A 140 -6.37 8.66 -26.28
CA ASN A 140 -7.66 8.26 -26.84
C ASN A 140 -8.33 7.10 -26.10
N LEU A 141 -8.12 7.00 -24.78
CA LEU A 141 -8.71 5.95 -23.95
C LEU A 141 -10.09 6.38 -23.45
N ILE A 142 -11.08 5.49 -23.56
CA ILE A 142 -12.43 5.72 -23.04
C ILE A 142 -12.38 5.74 -21.51
N THR A 143 -12.46 6.95 -20.95
CA THR A 143 -12.17 7.21 -19.54
C THR A 143 -13.40 7.69 -18.78
N HIS A 144 -13.71 7.04 -17.67
CA HIS A 144 -14.78 7.42 -16.74
C HIS A 144 -14.19 7.85 -15.39
N ARG A 145 -14.83 8.80 -14.70
CA ARG A 145 -14.34 9.42 -13.46
C ARG A 145 -15.24 9.12 -12.26
N ARG A 146 -14.63 8.77 -11.13
CA ARG A 146 -15.32 8.52 -9.85
C ARG A 146 -16.00 9.77 -9.32
N SER A 147 -15.34 10.92 -9.37
CA SER A 147 -15.85 12.22 -8.90
C SER A 147 -17.12 12.66 -9.61
N MET A 148 -17.33 12.22 -10.85
CA MET A 148 -18.50 12.50 -11.67
C MET A 148 -19.66 11.52 -11.44
N GLY A 149 -19.51 10.57 -10.52
CA GLY A 149 -20.53 9.54 -10.26
C GLY A 149 -20.71 8.55 -11.41
N GLN A 150 -19.73 8.44 -12.31
CA GLN A 150 -19.79 7.53 -13.45
C GLN A 150 -19.54 6.08 -13.01
N SER A 151 -20.04 5.14 -13.80
CA SER A 151 -19.83 3.70 -13.60
C SER A 151 -18.82 3.16 -14.63
N ILE A 152 -18.25 2.00 -14.37
CA ILE A 152 -17.50 1.25 -15.40
C ILE A 152 -18.52 0.57 -16.32
N HIS A 153 -18.41 0.82 -17.63
CA HIS A 153 -19.21 0.15 -18.65
C HIS A 153 -18.34 -0.79 -19.49
N ALA A 154 -18.98 -1.59 -20.35
CA ALA A 154 -18.29 -2.52 -21.26
C ALA A 154 -17.25 -1.85 -22.17
N SER A 155 -17.43 -0.57 -22.51
CA SER A 155 -16.48 0.19 -23.33
C SER A 155 -15.45 0.98 -22.51
N THR A 156 -15.61 1.09 -21.19
CA THR A 156 -14.67 1.83 -20.35
C THR A 156 -13.34 1.10 -20.31
N GLN A 157 -12.28 1.79 -20.73
CA GLN A 157 -10.92 1.27 -20.72
C GLN A 157 -10.16 1.76 -19.48
N VAL A 158 -10.39 3.01 -19.09
CA VAL A 158 -9.81 3.60 -17.89
C VAL A 158 -10.91 4.09 -16.96
N TYR A 159 -10.77 3.77 -15.69
CA TYR A 159 -11.59 4.35 -14.64
C TYR A 159 -10.70 5.15 -13.70
N LEU A 160 -10.80 6.48 -13.78
CA LEU A 160 -10.06 7.39 -12.93
C LEU A 160 -10.75 7.47 -11.57
N ALA A 161 -10.14 6.87 -10.56
CA ALA A 161 -10.54 6.93 -9.17
C ALA A 161 -10.07 8.23 -8.50
N ASP A 162 -10.58 9.35 -8.99
CA ASP A 162 -10.29 10.72 -8.56
C ASP A 162 -11.09 11.12 -7.29
N SER A 163 -11.02 10.28 -6.28
CA SER A 163 -11.61 10.52 -4.96
C SER A 163 -10.67 10.05 -3.83
N MET A 164 -10.80 10.67 -2.66
CA MET A 164 -9.93 10.38 -1.53
C MET A 164 -10.53 9.34 -0.59
N GLY A 165 -9.67 8.51 0.00
CA GLY A 165 -10.04 7.55 1.05
C GLY A 165 -10.65 6.23 0.55
N GLU A 166 -10.74 6.02 -0.76
CA GLU A 166 -11.36 4.81 -1.35
C GLU A 166 -10.33 3.76 -1.82
N LEU A 167 -9.04 3.90 -1.49
CA LEU A 167 -7.99 3.03 -2.06
C LEU A 167 -8.23 1.53 -1.83
N TRP A 168 -8.73 1.15 -0.64
CA TRP A 168 -9.07 -0.24 -0.32
C TRP A 168 -10.17 -0.80 -1.23
N LEU A 169 -11.12 0.03 -1.68
CA LEU A 169 -12.16 -0.36 -2.62
C LEU A 169 -11.56 -0.78 -3.95
N TRP A 170 -10.63 0.03 -4.47
CA TRP A 170 -9.98 -0.20 -5.75
C TRP A 170 -9.10 -1.46 -5.70
N TYR A 171 -8.37 -1.67 -4.60
CA TYR A 171 -7.65 -2.93 -4.38
C TYR A 171 -8.59 -4.14 -4.34
N ALA A 172 -9.71 -4.07 -3.63
CA ALA A 172 -10.66 -5.18 -3.53
C ALA A 172 -11.36 -5.52 -4.86
N LEU A 173 -11.47 -4.56 -5.79
CA LEU A 173 -12.00 -4.80 -7.14
C LEU A 173 -10.97 -5.45 -8.08
N SER A 174 -9.68 -5.29 -7.79
CA SER A 174 -8.60 -5.64 -8.72
C SER A 174 -8.21 -7.11 -8.67
N GLN A 175 -7.74 -7.62 -9.80
CA GLN A 175 -7.03 -8.91 -9.88
C GLN A 175 -5.52 -8.69 -9.76
N VAL A 176 -5.02 -7.57 -10.28
CA VAL A 176 -3.60 -7.17 -10.20
C VAL A 176 -3.51 -5.70 -9.84
N CYS A 177 -2.52 -5.34 -9.02
CA CYS A 177 -2.24 -3.95 -8.67
C CYS A 177 -0.76 -3.63 -8.79
N PHE A 178 -0.48 -2.51 -9.44
CA PHE A 178 0.79 -1.82 -9.38
C PHE A 178 0.68 -0.70 -8.34
N VAL A 179 1.69 -0.52 -7.48
CA VAL A 179 1.71 0.53 -6.46
C VAL A 179 2.81 1.53 -6.83
N GLY A 180 2.41 2.77 -7.08
CA GLY A 180 3.29 3.85 -7.51
C GLY A 180 4.24 4.38 -6.44
N GLY A 181 5.05 5.35 -6.84
CA GLY A 181 6.24 5.76 -6.10
C GLY A 181 7.37 4.73 -6.19
N SER A 182 7.31 3.82 -7.16
CA SER A 182 8.25 2.69 -7.31
C SER A 182 9.01 2.68 -8.63
N LEU A 183 8.64 3.51 -9.61
CA LEU A 183 9.35 3.65 -10.89
C LEU A 183 10.28 4.87 -10.94
N ASN A 184 10.39 5.62 -9.84
CA ASN A 184 11.33 6.73 -9.75
C ASN A 184 12.77 6.20 -9.78
N GLU A 185 13.62 6.77 -10.64
CA GLU A 185 15.07 6.55 -10.58
C GLU A 185 15.62 7.13 -9.25
N PRO A 186 16.57 6.44 -8.59
CA PRO A 186 17.15 6.88 -7.33
C PRO A 186 17.98 8.16 -7.45
#